data_AF-A0A5J4P9F6-F1
#
_entry.id   AF-A0A5J4P9F6-F1
#
_cell.length_a   1.000
_cell.length_b   1.000
_cell.length_c   1.000
_cell.angle_alpha   90.00
_cell.angle_beta   90.00
_cell.angle_gamma   90.00
#
_symmetry.space_group_name_H-M   'P 1'
#
loop_
_entity.id
_entity.type
_entity.pdbx_description
1 polymer ?
#
loop_
_entity_poly.entity_id
_entity_poly.type
_entity_poly.pdbx_seq_one_letter_code
_entity_poly.pdbx_strand_id
1 'polypeptide(L)'
;MNLNNLKPAAGSTKTRKRVGRGSGSGLGGTSTRGHKGAKSRSGYSKKVGFEGGQMPLQRRVPKLGFKNINRIEYKVVNLDVIQKLAEMK
;
A
#
# COMPACT_ATOMS: atom_id res chain seq x y z
N MET A 1 -21.57 11.42 27.23
CA MET A 1 -22.18 10.62 26.14
C MET A 1 -22.68 9.32 26.73
N ASN A 2 -23.93 8.94 26.49
CA ASN A 2 -24.47 7.64 26.90
C ASN A 2 -24.15 6.59 25.82
N LEU A 3 -23.99 5.33 26.21
CA LEU A 3 -23.68 4.21 25.30
C LEU A 3 -24.62 4.15 24.09
N ASN A 4 -25.88 4.53 24.28
CA ASN A 4 -26.93 4.48 23.26
C ASN A 4 -26.77 5.52 22.12
N ASN A 5 -25.98 6.58 22.33
CA ASN A 5 -25.82 7.70 21.39
C ASN A 5 -24.41 7.77 20.77
N LEU A 6 -23.61 6.72 20.94
CA LEU A 6 -22.27 6.65 20.35
C LEU A 6 -22.36 6.55 18.83
N LYS A 7 -21.87 7.58 18.13
CA LYS A 7 -21.74 7.59 16.67
C LYS A 7 -20.27 7.84 16.32
N PRO A 8 -19.67 7.04 15.41
CA PRO A 8 -18.31 7.32 14.95
C PRO A 8 -18.26 8.66 14.21
N ALA A 9 -17.09 9.30 14.21
CA ALA A 9 -16.85 10.48 13.38
C ALA A 9 -17.12 10.15 11.91
N ALA A 10 -17.65 11.13 11.16
CA ALA A 10 -17.96 10.93 9.75
C ALA A 10 -16.69 10.49 8.98
N GLY A 11 -16.79 9.38 8.25
CA GLY A 11 -15.68 8.81 7.48
C GLY A 11 -14.69 7.94 8.27
N SER A 12 -14.87 7.79 9.59
CA SER A 12 -14.01 6.93 10.42
C SER A 12 -14.14 5.44 10.07
N THR A 13 -15.30 5.00 9.61
CA THR A 13 -15.57 3.60 9.24
C THR A 13 -15.98 3.46 7.78
N LYS A 14 -15.58 2.35 7.15
CA LYS A 14 -15.95 1.99 5.77
C LYS A 14 -16.48 0.57 5.74
N THR A 15 -17.59 0.35 5.04
CA THR A 15 -18.17 -0.99 4.85
C THR A 15 -17.33 -1.80 3.87
N ARG A 16 -16.91 -3.02 4.26
CA ARG A 16 -16.19 -3.91 3.35
C ARG A 16 -17.11 -4.46 2.26
N LYS A 17 -16.56 -4.60 1.07
CA LYS A 17 -17.23 -5.25 -0.07
C LYS A 17 -17.22 -6.76 0.10
N ARG A 18 -18.41 -7.40 0.10
CA ARG A 18 -18.55 -8.86 0.13
C ARG A 18 -18.69 -9.38 -1.31
N VAL A 19 -17.71 -10.14 -1.79
CA VAL A 19 -17.69 -10.70 -3.16
C VAL A 19 -18.52 -11.98 -3.26
N GLY A 20 -19.03 -12.30 -4.45
CA GLY A 20 -19.78 -13.55 -4.70
C GLY A 20 -21.16 -13.58 -4.05
N ARG A 21 -21.85 -12.44 -3.94
CA ARG A 21 -23.18 -12.30 -3.32
C ARG A 21 -24.20 -11.69 -4.29
N GLY A 22 -24.43 -12.39 -5.40
CA GLY A 22 -25.45 -12.04 -6.40
C GLY A 22 -25.00 -11.03 -7.46
N SER A 23 -25.74 -10.99 -8.57
CA SER A 23 -25.50 -10.12 -9.74
C SER A 23 -25.73 -8.65 -9.43
N GLY A 24 -26.74 -8.31 -8.61
CA GLY A 24 -27.03 -6.92 -8.22
C GLY A 24 -25.89 -6.21 -7.48
N SER A 25 -24.95 -6.96 -6.89
CA SER A 25 -23.73 -6.40 -6.29
C SER A 25 -22.66 -5.99 -7.30
N GLY A 26 -22.79 -6.39 -8.58
CA GLY A 26 -21.75 -6.26 -9.60
C GLY A 26 -20.55 -7.21 -9.40
N LEU A 27 -20.64 -8.12 -8.42
CA LEU A 27 -19.53 -8.95 -7.92
C LEU A 27 -19.87 -10.42 -7.81
N GLY A 28 -21.04 -10.81 -8.33
CA GLY A 28 -21.50 -12.19 -8.31
C GLY A 28 -20.68 -13.07 -9.25
N GLY A 29 -20.76 -12.79 -10.56
CA GLY A 29 -20.32 -13.70 -11.62
C GLY A 29 -18.90 -14.26 -11.44
N THR A 30 -17.88 -13.43 -11.68
CA THR A 30 -16.48 -13.87 -11.57
C THR A 30 -15.84 -13.48 -10.24
N SER A 31 -16.61 -12.95 -9.29
CA SER A 31 -16.09 -12.45 -8.01
C SER A 31 -14.84 -11.58 -8.18
N THR A 32 -14.85 -10.69 -9.18
CA THR A 32 -13.74 -9.80 -9.61
C THR A 32 -12.46 -10.49 -10.06
N ARG A 33 -12.46 -11.80 -10.28
CA ARG A 33 -11.26 -12.55 -10.72
C ARG A 33 -11.14 -12.71 -12.24
N GLY A 34 -12.17 -12.37 -13.00
CA GLY A 34 -12.25 -12.62 -14.43
C GLY A 34 -12.52 -14.09 -14.79
N HIS A 35 -12.40 -14.44 -16.07
CA HIS A 35 -12.69 -15.78 -16.58
C HIS A 35 -11.46 -16.72 -16.48
N LYS A 36 -11.21 -17.55 -17.50
CA LYS A 36 -10.23 -18.65 -17.47
C LYS A 36 -8.80 -18.09 -17.51
N GLY A 37 -8.16 -17.91 -16.35
CA GLY A 37 -6.77 -17.48 -16.22
C GLY A 37 -6.11 -18.08 -14.99
N ALA A 38 -4.77 -18.10 -14.94
CA ALA A 38 -4.06 -18.68 -13.80
C ALA A 38 -4.47 -18.02 -12.45
N LYS A 39 -4.66 -16.69 -12.45
CA LYS A 39 -5.09 -15.89 -11.30
C LYS A 39 -6.52 -16.18 -10.79
N SER A 40 -7.38 -16.79 -11.62
CA SER A 40 -8.76 -17.08 -11.23
C SER A 40 -8.91 -18.43 -10.53
N ARG A 41 -7.86 -19.27 -10.52
CA ARG A 41 -7.83 -20.57 -9.85
C ARG A 41 -7.55 -20.45 -8.35
N SER A 42 -8.14 -21.34 -7.55
CA SER A 42 -7.84 -21.47 -6.12
C SER A 42 -6.37 -21.84 -5.92
N GLY A 43 -5.72 -21.22 -4.93
CA GLY A 43 -4.32 -21.51 -4.61
C GLY A 43 -3.30 -20.87 -5.56
N TYR A 44 -3.73 -20.04 -6.53
CA TYR A 44 -2.78 -19.28 -7.33
C TYR A 44 -1.95 -18.37 -6.44
N SER A 45 -0.63 -18.54 -6.52
CA SER A 45 0.34 -17.62 -5.96
C SER A 45 1.40 -17.33 -7.03
N LYS A 46 1.87 -16.09 -7.06
CA LYS A 46 3.00 -15.68 -7.90
C LYS A 46 4.10 -15.20 -6.97
N LYS A 47 5.32 -15.70 -7.15
CA LYS A 47 6.47 -15.14 -6.45
C LYS A 47 6.64 -13.67 -6.83
N VAL A 48 6.76 -12.81 -5.82
CA VAL A 48 7.05 -11.38 -6.03
C VAL A 48 8.38 -11.27 -6.79
N GLY A 49 8.35 -10.64 -7.97
CA GLY A 49 9.50 -10.57 -8.89
C GLY A 49 9.60 -11.69 -9.95
N PHE A 50 8.58 -12.55 -10.10
CA PHE A 50 8.53 -13.48 -11.24
C PHE A 50 8.16 -12.74 -12.53
N GLU A 51 9.01 -12.80 -13.55
CA GLU A 51 8.83 -12.10 -14.84
C GLU A 51 8.42 -13.08 -15.97
N GLY A 52 7.79 -14.22 -15.65
CA GLY A 52 7.24 -15.11 -16.68
C GLY A 52 8.26 -16.02 -17.38
N GLY A 53 9.40 -16.27 -16.74
CA GLY A 53 10.52 -17.04 -17.32
C GLY A 53 11.71 -16.16 -17.70
N GLN A 54 11.51 -14.85 -17.81
CA GLN A 54 12.60 -13.89 -17.91
C GLN A 54 13.46 -13.87 -16.64
N MET A 55 14.77 -13.63 -16.82
CA MET A 55 15.68 -13.40 -15.71
C MET A 55 15.23 -12.16 -14.90
N PRO A 56 14.92 -12.30 -13.60
CA PRO A 56 14.41 -11.19 -12.80
C PRO A 56 15.37 -10.01 -12.74
N LEU A 57 14.83 -8.79 -12.64
CA LEU A 57 15.63 -7.55 -12.59
C LEU A 57 16.78 -7.59 -11.56
N GLN A 58 16.52 -8.14 -10.38
CA GLN A 58 17.50 -8.31 -9.29
C GLN A 58 18.73 -9.15 -9.67
N ARG A 59 18.66 -9.98 -10.72
CA ARG A 59 19.80 -10.72 -11.27
C ARG A 59 20.44 -10.02 -12.47
N ARG A 60 19.67 -9.19 -13.18
CA ARG A 60 20.15 -8.45 -14.36
C ARG A 60 20.97 -7.23 -13.97
N VAL A 61 20.59 -6.56 -12.89
CA VAL A 61 21.22 -5.33 -12.43
C VAL A 61 22.38 -5.67 -11.49
N PRO A 62 23.58 -5.09 -11.66
CA PRO A 62 24.68 -5.29 -10.74
C PRO A 62 24.37 -4.68 -9.37
N LYS A 63 24.96 -5.24 -8.31
CA LYS A 63 24.97 -4.58 -7.00
C LYS A 63 25.96 -3.43 -7.03
N LEU A 64 25.53 -2.24 -6.65
CA LEU A 64 26.35 -1.03 -6.68
C LEU A 64 26.56 -0.47 -5.27
N GLY A 65 27.79 -0.03 -4.99
CA GLY A 65 28.16 0.71 -3.79
C GLY A 65 28.22 -0.12 -2.50
N PHE A 66 28.38 0.59 -1.39
CA PHE A 66 28.37 0.06 -0.02
C PHE A 66 27.72 1.10 0.91
N LYS A 67 27.17 0.64 2.05
CA LYS A 67 26.66 1.54 3.09
C LYS A 67 27.78 1.84 4.10
N ASN A 68 28.19 3.10 4.21
CA ASN A 68 29.15 3.54 5.23
C ASN A 68 28.51 3.46 6.63
N ILE A 69 29.13 2.71 7.55
CA ILE A 69 28.67 2.54 8.94
C ILE A 69 28.88 3.83 9.75
N ASN A 70 29.93 4.59 9.45
CA ASN A 70 30.33 5.78 10.20
C ASN A 70 29.75 7.08 9.61
N ARG A 71 28.62 7.00 8.89
CA ARG A 71 27.97 8.19 8.33
C ARG A 71 27.32 9.00 9.46
N ILE A 72 27.79 10.24 9.67
CA ILE A 72 27.15 11.20 10.58
C ILE A 72 25.99 11.87 9.82
N GLU A 73 24.77 11.76 10.34
CA GLU A 73 23.59 12.44 9.80
C GLU A 73 23.29 13.71 10.60
N TYR A 74 23.29 14.86 9.92
CA TYR A 74 22.93 16.14 10.52
C TYR A 74 21.44 16.42 10.32
N LYS A 75 20.81 17.03 11.32
CA LYS A 75 19.47 17.60 11.16
C LYS A 75 19.58 18.92 10.42
N VAL A 76 19.10 18.95 9.18
CA VAL A 76 19.10 20.17 8.38
C VAL A 76 17.97 21.07 8.86
N VAL A 77 18.31 22.29 9.26
CA VAL A 77 17.34 23.34 9.60
C VAL A 77 17.50 24.44 8.56
N ASN A 78 16.43 24.70 7.82
CA ASN A 78 16.39 25.74 6.82
C ASN A 78 16.06 27.10 7.46
N LEU A 79 16.47 28.18 6.80
CA LEU A 79 16.29 29.56 7.28
C LEU A 79 14.81 29.94 7.42
N ASP A 80 13.93 29.38 6.60
CA ASP A 80 12.49 29.61 6.65
C ASP A 80 11.84 29.08 7.94
N VAL A 81 12.34 27.97 8.48
CA VAL A 81 11.90 27.40 9.76
C VAL A 81 12.31 28.32 10.91
N ILE A 82 13.52 28.88 10.85
CA ILE A 82 14.03 29.82 11.85
C ILE A 82 13.23 31.12 11.82
N GLN A 83 12.97 31.65 10.62
CA GLN A 83 12.19 32.88 10.44
C GLN A 83 10.77 32.73 10.99
N LYS A 84 10.07 31.62 10.71
CA LYS A 84 8.73 31.35 11.27
C LYS A 84 8.73 31.29 12.80
N LEU A 85 9.76 30.69 13.40
CA LEU A 85 9.89 30.65 14.85
C LEU A 85 10.16 32.03 15.46
N ALA A 86 10.88 32.90 14.74
CA ALA A 86 11.13 34.27 15.16
C ALA A 86 9.87 35.16 15.04
N GLU A 87 9.06 34.97 14.01
CA GLU A 87 7.81 35.74 13.78
C GLU A 87 6.64 35.28 14.66
N MET A 88 6.60 34.01 15.07
CA MET A 88 5.60 33.51 16.01
C MET A 88 5.87 33.91 17.47
N LYS A 89 7.03 34.50 17.75
CA LYS A 89 7.42 34.97 19.09
C LYS A 89 6.98 36.41 19.29
#